data_AF-A0A1X0NVK5-F1
#
_entry.id   AF-A0A1X0NVK5-F1
#
_cell.length_a   1.000
_cell.length_b   1.000
_cell.length_c   1.000
_cell.angle_alpha   90.00
_cell.angle_beta   90.00
_cell.angle_gamma   90.00
#
_symmetry.space_group_name_H-M   'P 1'
#
loop_
_entity.id
_entity.type
_entity.pdbx_description
1 polymer ?
#
loop_
_entity_poly.entity_id
_entity_poly.type
_entity_poly.pdbx_seq_one_letter_code
_entity_poly.pdbx_strand_id
1 'polypeptide(L)'
;MSTESELEAKYDAAVKRYETAKQAETAAKKERDEKEACVRKTQKGTKQYFLAWAEKHRAEIVFTEKVEQRCDAEYKRDLCYADWMKYRHGADSKEAQIAQHRAELARTMEFVYSGSSPYWIKWDKLCSKVWWVYYLLKAEGYDNVADELRSARKVFCNRIKEESNGKTFRNARNAALVALKKWEKEDARVAWDEAKPKYDTALAKWNEFKPKGEKFAEELENEKYELVKNSLTVYAIVSKCKSSALKNDLDRKSQTIDDLNDQLDQKDDQIAALNNKLHQKSQEHKENRTWIGSLIHTNQTLANSLCKQVERPDTFQPLTLVEESQNWLEGKTSSHANLANWIQKKIAKMAAL
;
A
#
# COMPACT_ATOMS: atom_id res chain seq x y z
N MET A 1 -16.83 2.84 -5.63
CA MET A 1 -16.40 1.52 -5.13
C MET A 1 -15.36 0.98 -6.10
N SER A 2 -14.23 0.47 -5.63
CA SER A 2 -13.26 -0.15 -6.55
C SER A 2 -13.82 -1.46 -7.11
N THR A 3 -13.47 -1.76 -8.35
CA THR A 3 -13.79 -3.03 -9.01
C THR A 3 -12.83 -4.14 -8.58
N GLU A 4 -13.18 -5.41 -8.82
CA GLU A 4 -12.31 -6.55 -8.53
C GLU A 4 -10.96 -6.42 -9.24
N SER A 5 -10.99 -6.09 -10.54
CA SER A 5 -9.80 -5.92 -11.38
C SER A 5 -8.90 -4.77 -10.89
N GLU A 6 -9.47 -3.70 -10.33
CA GLU A 6 -8.67 -2.63 -9.70
C GLU A 6 -7.95 -3.10 -8.43
N LEU A 7 -8.59 -3.94 -7.62
CA LEU A 7 -7.99 -4.48 -6.40
C LEU A 7 -6.90 -5.51 -6.72
N GLU A 8 -7.13 -6.36 -7.72
CA GLU A 8 -6.13 -7.29 -8.24
C GLU A 8 -4.91 -6.54 -8.79
N ALA A 9 -5.11 -5.51 -9.61
CA ALA A 9 -4.01 -4.69 -10.13
C ALA A 9 -3.21 -3.98 -9.02
N LYS A 10 -3.87 -3.50 -7.96
CA LYS A 10 -3.20 -2.93 -6.78
C LYS A 10 -2.38 -3.98 -6.02
N TYR A 11 -2.91 -5.19 -5.88
CA TYR A 11 -2.20 -6.30 -5.25
C TYR A 11 -0.95 -6.68 -6.07
N ASP A 12 -1.08 -6.85 -7.39
CA ASP A 12 0.04 -7.17 -8.28
C ASP A 12 1.13 -6.11 -8.26
N ALA A 13 0.76 -4.83 -8.25
CA ALA A 13 1.70 -3.73 -8.09
C ALA A 13 2.44 -3.80 -6.75
N ALA A 14 1.74 -4.14 -5.66
CA ALA A 14 2.35 -4.32 -4.35
C ALA A 14 3.28 -5.54 -4.28
N VAL A 15 2.94 -6.66 -4.93
CA VAL A 15 3.80 -7.85 -5.08
C VAL A 15 5.10 -7.49 -5.79
N LYS A 16 5.03 -6.76 -6.91
CA LYS A 16 6.23 -6.30 -7.65
C LYS A 16 7.15 -5.46 -6.76
N ARG A 17 6.59 -4.48 -6.03
CA ARG A 17 7.35 -3.64 -5.09
C ARG A 17 8.02 -4.46 -3.98
N TYR A 18 7.31 -5.46 -3.44
CA TYR A 18 7.86 -6.36 -2.44
C TYR A 18 9.04 -7.19 -2.97
N GLU A 19 8.93 -7.77 -4.17
CA GLU A 19 10.03 -8.52 -4.78
C GLU A 19 11.24 -7.64 -5.07
N THR A 20 11.03 -6.41 -5.56
CA THR A 20 12.12 -5.42 -5.73
C THR A 20 12.80 -5.11 -4.39
N ALA A 21 12.03 -4.87 -3.31
CA ALA A 21 12.58 -4.61 -1.98
C ALA A 21 13.38 -5.81 -1.45
N LYS A 22 12.91 -7.03 -1.68
CA LYS A 22 13.59 -8.29 -1.29
C LYS A 22 14.90 -8.49 -2.05
N GLN A 23 14.94 -8.16 -3.35
CA GLN A 23 16.19 -8.17 -4.13
C GLN A 23 17.18 -7.13 -3.60
N ALA A 24 16.72 -5.91 -3.30
CA ALA A 24 17.56 -4.87 -2.71
C ALA A 24 18.11 -5.26 -1.32
N GLU A 25 17.31 -5.92 -0.47
CA GLU A 25 17.77 -6.50 0.79
C GLU A 25 18.88 -7.55 0.56
N THR A 26 18.68 -8.45 -0.40
CA THR A 26 19.66 -9.51 -0.71
C THR A 26 20.99 -8.92 -1.19
N ALA A 27 20.94 -7.89 -2.04
CA ALA A 27 22.14 -7.18 -2.50
C ALA A 27 22.87 -6.48 -1.34
N ALA A 28 22.14 -5.77 -0.48
CA ALA A 28 22.74 -5.10 0.69
C ALA A 28 23.32 -6.11 1.70
N LYS A 29 22.70 -7.28 1.86
CA LYS A 29 23.24 -8.37 2.67
C LYS A 29 24.58 -8.86 2.14
N LYS A 30 24.66 -9.09 0.81
CA LYS A 30 25.90 -9.52 0.14
C LYS A 30 27.01 -8.50 0.36
N GLU A 31 26.74 -7.21 0.16
CA GLU A 31 27.72 -6.14 0.40
C GLU A 31 28.21 -6.14 1.85
N ARG A 32 27.30 -6.24 2.82
CA ARG A 32 27.64 -6.33 4.25
C ARG A 32 28.54 -7.54 4.55
N ASP A 33 28.20 -8.71 4.00
CA ASP A 33 28.95 -9.95 4.21
C ASP A 33 30.35 -9.87 3.58
N GLU A 34 30.50 -9.20 2.43
CA GLU A 34 31.80 -8.88 1.81
C GLU A 34 32.64 -7.95 2.70
N LYS A 35 32.04 -6.90 3.27
CA LYS A 35 32.73 -6.02 4.24
C LYS A 35 33.17 -6.76 5.49
N GLU A 36 32.34 -7.69 6.00
CA GLU A 36 32.72 -8.56 7.12
C GLU A 36 33.90 -9.49 6.75
N ALA A 37 33.90 -10.05 5.54
CA ALA A 37 35.03 -10.86 5.07
C ALA A 37 36.34 -10.04 5.00
N CYS A 38 36.27 -8.77 4.58
CA CYS A 38 37.42 -7.87 4.61
C CYS A 38 37.94 -7.62 6.03
N VAL A 39 37.04 -7.36 6.99
CA VAL A 39 37.41 -7.20 8.41
C VAL A 39 38.20 -8.39 8.92
N ARG A 40 37.77 -9.63 8.61
CA ARG A 40 38.44 -10.86 9.06
C ARG A 40 39.87 -11.02 8.52
N LYS A 41 40.21 -10.37 7.40
CA LYS A 41 41.55 -10.39 6.81
C LYS A 41 42.48 -9.32 7.40
N THR A 42 41.94 -8.32 8.08
CA THR A 42 42.74 -7.22 8.65
C THR A 42 43.32 -7.58 10.01
N GLN A 43 44.54 -7.11 10.30
CA GLN A 43 45.20 -7.35 11.58
C GLN A 43 44.52 -6.59 12.71
N LYS A 44 44.03 -7.32 13.71
CA LYS A 44 43.32 -6.77 14.87
C LYS A 44 44.13 -5.69 15.59
N GLY A 45 43.47 -4.60 15.95
CA GLY A 45 44.06 -3.48 16.71
C GLY A 45 44.75 -2.41 15.86
N THR A 46 44.88 -2.61 14.56
CA THR A 46 45.41 -1.59 13.65
C THR A 46 44.35 -0.54 13.28
N LYS A 47 44.79 0.66 12.86
CA LYS A 47 43.89 1.69 12.29
C LYS A 47 43.05 1.13 11.14
N GLN A 48 43.65 0.33 10.26
CA GLN A 48 42.96 -0.32 9.13
C GLN A 48 41.87 -1.29 9.60
N TYR A 49 42.11 -2.05 10.66
CA TYR A 49 41.10 -2.93 11.25
C TYR A 49 39.89 -2.17 11.76
N PHE A 50 40.12 -1.05 12.45
CA PHE A 50 39.01 -0.21 12.92
C PHE A 50 38.24 0.44 11.76
N LEU A 51 38.93 0.93 10.73
CA LEU A 51 38.26 1.46 9.53
C LEU A 51 37.44 0.37 8.79
N ALA A 52 37.96 -0.85 8.68
CA ALA A 52 37.22 -1.96 8.08
C ALA A 52 35.93 -2.28 8.88
N TRP A 53 35.99 -2.28 10.21
CA TRP A 53 34.81 -2.44 11.04
C TRP A 53 33.82 -1.29 10.90
N ALA A 54 34.31 -0.06 10.80
CA ALA A 54 33.47 1.10 10.55
C ALA A 54 32.71 0.95 9.22
N GLU A 55 33.37 0.52 8.15
CA GLU A 55 32.73 0.22 6.87
C GLU A 55 31.69 -0.89 6.96
N LYS A 56 32.00 -1.98 7.69
CA LYS A 56 31.06 -3.08 7.90
C LYS A 56 29.78 -2.60 8.60
N HIS A 57 29.91 -1.77 9.64
CA HIS A 57 28.74 -1.22 10.33
C HIS A 57 27.97 -0.19 9.50
N ARG A 58 28.66 0.55 8.63
CA ARG A 58 27.99 1.39 7.63
C ARG A 58 27.15 0.54 6.66
N ALA A 59 27.68 -0.59 6.18
CA ALA A 59 26.93 -1.54 5.36
C ALA A 59 25.77 -2.20 6.14
N GLU A 60 25.92 -2.48 7.44
CA GLU A 60 24.84 -2.98 8.30
C GLU A 60 23.67 -1.98 8.40
N ILE A 61 23.96 -0.68 8.50
CA ILE A 61 22.92 0.36 8.51
C ILE A 61 22.11 0.31 7.21
N VAL A 62 22.79 0.24 6.05
CA VAL A 62 22.14 0.14 4.74
C VAL A 62 21.31 -1.13 4.63
N PHE A 63 21.86 -2.27 5.06
CA PHE A 63 21.13 -3.53 5.07
C PHE A 63 19.86 -3.45 5.94
N THR A 64 19.97 -2.88 7.13
CA THR A 64 18.82 -2.67 8.03
C THR A 64 17.75 -1.77 7.41
N GLU A 65 18.14 -0.72 6.68
CA GLU A 65 17.21 0.12 5.91
C GLU A 65 16.50 -0.64 4.80
N LYS A 66 17.18 -1.56 4.11
CA LYS A 66 16.56 -2.40 3.08
C LYS A 66 15.59 -3.41 3.69
N VAL A 67 15.88 -3.93 4.87
CA VAL A 67 14.94 -4.79 5.59
C VAL A 67 13.69 -4.03 6.02
N GLU A 68 13.85 -2.80 6.53
CA GLU A 68 12.73 -1.90 6.85
C GLU A 68 11.83 -1.70 5.61
N GLN A 69 12.44 -1.37 4.47
CA GLN A 69 11.72 -1.20 3.19
C GLN A 69 10.99 -2.47 2.74
N ARG A 70 11.60 -3.65 2.92
CA ARG A 70 10.96 -4.93 2.59
C ARG A 70 9.77 -5.20 3.52
N CYS A 71 9.91 -4.97 4.83
CA CYS A 71 8.82 -5.12 5.79
C CYS A 71 7.64 -4.22 5.44
N ASP A 72 7.88 -2.95 5.10
CA ASP A 72 6.85 -2.01 4.68
C ASP A 72 6.13 -2.47 3.40
N ALA A 73 6.91 -2.94 2.41
CA ALA A 73 6.36 -3.45 1.16
C ALA A 73 5.54 -4.73 1.38
N GLU A 74 5.98 -5.61 2.29
CA GLU A 74 5.27 -6.83 2.67
C GLU A 74 3.93 -6.51 3.32
N TYR A 75 3.92 -5.58 4.28
CA TYR A 75 2.69 -5.14 4.93
C TYR A 75 1.71 -4.56 3.92
N LYS A 76 2.17 -3.69 3.00
CA LYS A 76 1.33 -3.13 1.93
C LYS A 76 0.78 -4.21 1.00
N ARG A 77 1.60 -5.19 0.61
CA ARG A 77 1.17 -6.34 -0.19
C ARG A 77 0.05 -7.11 0.51
N ASP A 78 0.25 -7.45 1.78
CA ASP A 78 -0.72 -8.25 2.54
C ASP A 78 -2.00 -7.46 2.82
N LEU A 79 -1.91 -6.13 2.97
CA LEU A 79 -3.06 -5.26 3.09
C LEU A 79 -3.89 -5.22 1.80
N CYS A 80 -3.25 -5.01 0.64
CA CYS A 80 -3.92 -5.07 -0.66
C CYS A 80 -4.59 -6.44 -0.88
N TYR A 81 -3.90 -7.51 -0.49
CA TYR A 81 -4.43 -8.87 -0.56
C TYR A 81 -5.68 -9.05 0.32
N ALA A 82 -5.66 -8.54 1.54
CA ALA A 82 -6.81 -8.58 2.44
C ALA A 82 -8.02 -7.83 1.87
N ASP A 83 -7.81 -6.65 1.30
CA ASP A 83 -8.90 -5.88 0.68
C ASP A 83 -9.48 -6.59 -0.54
N TRP A 84 -8.62 -7.21 -1.36
CA TRP A 84 -9.05 -8.03 -2.49
C TRP A 84 -9.87 -9.25 -2.05
N MET A 85 -9.41 -9.99 -1.04
CA MET A 85 -10.14 -11.14 -0.50
C MET A 85 -11.48 -10.75 0.10
N LYS A 86 -11.56 -9.64 0.85
CA LYS A 86 -12.84 -9.13 1.40
C LYS A 86 -13.84 -8.78 0.31
N TYR A 87 -13.39 -8.16 -0.78
CA TYR A 87 -14.25 -7.83 -1.91
C TYR A 87 -14.79 -9.11 -2.59
N ARG A 88 -13.89 -10.08 -2.83
CA ARG A 88 -14.21 -11.30 -3.58
C ARG A 88 -15.07 -12.31 -2.82
N HIS A 89 -14.79 -12.48 -1.53
CA HIS A 89 -15.38 -13.55 -0.71
C HIS A 89 -16.30 -13.04 0.41
N GLY A 90 -16.36 -11.71 0.60
CA GLY A 90 -17.01 -11.08 1.74
C GLY A 90 -16.07 -10.94 2.94
N ALA A 91 -16.36 -9.99 3.83
CA ALA A 91 -15.49 -9.68 4.96
C ALA A 91 -15.42 -10.80 6.01
N ASP A 92 -16.50 -11.58 6.14
CA ASP A 92 -16.61 -12.68 7.11
C ASP A 92 -16.07 -14.02 6.57
N SER A 93 -15.58 -14.04 5.32
CA SER A 93 -15.00 -15.25 4.73
C SER A 93 -13.72 -15.66 5.47
N LYS A 94 -13.44 -16.96 5.47
CA LYS A 94 -12.20 -17.51 6.03
C LYS A 94 -10.97 -16.87 5.36
N GLU A 95 -10.98 -16.76 4.04
CA GLU A 95 -9.90 -16.20 3.22
C GLU A 95 -9.64 -14.73 3.60
N ALA A 96 -10.70 -13.94 3.74
CA ALA A 96 -10.62 -12.55 4.15
C ALA A 96 -10.06 -12.41 5.57
N GLN A 97 -10.49 -13.25 6.52
CA GLN A 97 -9.97 -13.27 7.89
C GLN A 97 -8.48 -13.64 7.94
N ILE A 98 -8.08 -14.70 7.23
CA ILE A 98 -6.68 -15.14 7.16
C ILE A 98 -5.80 -14.03 6.56
N ALA A 99 -6.24 -13.42 5.46
CA ALA A 99 -5.51 -12.32 4.82
C ALA A 99 -5.38 -11.11 5.74
N GLN A 100 -6.44 -10.75 6.47
CA GLN A 100 -6.42 -9.67 7.45
C GLN A 100 -5.41 -9.93 8.58
N HIS A 101 -5.40 -11.14 9.14
CA HIS A 101 -4.44 -11.51 10.19
C HIS A 101 -3.01 -11.60 9.68
N ARG A 102 -2.81 -11.97 8.42
CA ARG A 102 -1.50 -11.93 7.77
C ARG A 102 -0.98 -10.48 7.67
N ALA A 103 -1.82 -9.55 7.23
CA ALA A 103 -1.49 -8.13 7.19
C ALA A 103 -1.16 -7.58 8.59
N GLU A 104 -1.91 -7.98 9.62
CA GLU A 104 -1.64 -7.64 11.01
C GLU A 104 -0.27 -8.13 11.49
N LEU A 105 0.05 -9.41 11.23
CA LEU A 105 1.36 -9.98 11.57
C LEU A 105 2.50 -9.35 10.75
N ALA A 106 2.25 -8.97 9.50
CA ALA A 106 3.23 -8.28 8.65
C ALA A 106 3.52 -6.87 9.15
N ARG A 107 2.50 -6.14 9.60
CA ARG A 107 2.66 -4.81 10.22
C ARG A 107 3.59 -4.83 11.44
N THR A 108 3.64 -5.94 12.15
CA THR A 108 4.51 -6.10 13.32
C THR A 108 5.89 -6.68 13.00
N MET A 109 6.22 -6.90 11.72
CA MET A 109 7.56 -7.32 11.27
C MET A 109 8.66 -6.35 11.67
N GLU A 110 8.36 -5.05 11.71
CA GLU A 110 9.33 -4.02 12.07
C GLU A 110 10.03 -4.32 13.40
N PHE A 111 9.37 -5.04 14.30
CA PHE A 111 9.81 -5.29 15.68
C PHE A 111 10.70 -6.52 15.87
N VAL A 112 10.98 -7.30 14.81
CA VAL A 112 11.58 -8.64 14.95
C VAL A 112 12.74 -8.85 13.97
N TYR A 113 13.75 -7.99 14.03
CA TYR A 113 14.88 -8.11 13.11
C TYR A 113 16.09 -8.86 13.70
N SER A 114 16.34 -10.03 13.10
CA SER A 114 17.52 -10.91 13.17
C SER A 114 17.91 -11.54 14.53
N GLY A 115 18.67 -12.64 14.46
CA GLY A 115 18.62 -13.76 15.42
C GLY A 115 19.20 -13.55 16.82
N SER A 116 19.95 -12.48 17.06
CA SER A 116 20.65 -12.24 18.35
C SER A 116 20.08 -11.10 19.20
N SER A 117 19.20 -10.29 18.63
CA SER A 117 18.76 -9.02 19.22
C SER A 117 17.24 -8.89 19.13
N PRO A 118 16.48 -8.92 20.24
CA PRO A 118 15.02 -8.76 20.23
C PRO A 118 14.61 -7.28 20.04
N TYR A 119 15.33 -6.54 19.18
CA TYR A 119 15.17 -5.10 19.03
C TYR A 119 14.25 -4.76 17.85
N TRP A 120 13.56 -3.63 17.99
CA TRP A 120 12.97 -2.92 16.87
C TRP A 120 14.06 -2.57 15.85
N ILE A 121 13.79 -2.70 14.56
CA ILE A 121 14.71 -2.34 13.46
C ILE A 121 15.37 -0.97 13.69
N LYS A 122 14.62 0.01 14.20
CA LYS A 122 15.14 1.35 14.51
C LYS A 122 16.24 1.36 15.57
N TRP A 123 16.07 0.60 16.66
CA TRP A 123 17.05 0.51 17.74
C TRP A 123 18.29 -0.28 17.32
N ASP A 124 18.13 -1.29 16.46
CA ASP A 124 19.25 -2.02 15.88
C ASP A 124 20.08 -1.12 14.93
N LYS A 125 19.40 -0.32 14.10
CA LYS A 125 20.03 0.70 13.26
C LYS A 125 20.80 1.73 14.10
N LEU A 126 20.24 2.19 15.22
CA LEU A 126 20.94 3.06 16.18
C LEU A 126 22.19 2.38 16.76
N CYS A 127 22.08 1.13 17.20
CA CYS A 127 23.22 0.37 17.71
C CYS A 127 24.32 0.23 16.65
N SER A 128 23.95 0.03 15.38
CA SER A 128 24.89 -0.04 14.27
C SER A 128 25.56 1.31 13.98
N LYS A 129 24.83 2.43 14.08
CA LYS A 129 25.41 3.78 14.01
C LYS A 129 26.40 4.03 15.15
N VAL A 130 26.08 3.63 16.37
CA VAL A 130 26.97 3.78 17.52
C VAL A 130 28.24 2.97 17.33
N TRP A 131 28.14 1.72 16.84
CA TRP A 131 29.33 0.93 16.52
C TRP A 131 30.16 1.56 15.41
N TRP A 132 29.53 2.04 14.34
CA TRP A 132 30.23 2.75 13.27
C TRP A 132 31.07 3.92 13.81
N VAL A 133 30.47 4.76 14.67
CA VAL A 133 31.17 5.88 15.32
C VAL A 133 32.28 5.40 16.26
N TYR A 134 32.00 4.38 17.09
CA TYR A 134 33.00 3.77 17.98
C TYR A 134 34.27 3.38 17.22
N TYR A 135 34.11 2.71 16.08
CA TYR A 135 35.24 2.27 15.29
C TYR A 135 35.99 3.42 14.60
N LEU A 136 35.30 4.49 14.21
CA LEU A 136 35.96 5.72 13.74
C LEU A 136 36.78 6.38 14.85
N LEU A 137 36.24 6.46 16.08
CA LEU A 137 36.97 6.99 17.24
C LEU A 137 38.24 6.18 17.54
N LYS A 138 38.14 4.84 17.56
CA LYS A 138 39.31 3.95 17.73
C LYS A 138 40.33 4.11 16.60
N ALA A 139 39.88 4.28 15.36
CA ALA A 139 40.78 4.48 14.21
C ALA A 139 41.57 5.79 14.31
N GLU A 140 41.00 6.83 14.93
CA GLU A 140 41.62 8.14 15.13
C GLU A 140 42.32 8.28 16.49
N GLY A 141 42.37 7.23 17.31
CA GLY A 141 43.08 7.21 18.59
C GLY A 141 42.32 7.82 19.77
N TYR A 142 41.01 8.08 19.63
CA TYR A 142 40.15 8.57 20.73
C TYR A 142 39.65 7.42 21.60
N ASP A 143 40.56 6.65 22.19
CA ASP A 143 40.24 5.40 22.89
C ASP A 143 39.28 5.60 24.06
N ASN A 144 39.52 6.61 24.90
CA ASN A 144 38.68 6.90 26.07
C ASN A 144 37.24 7.24 25.66
N VAL A 145 37.08 8.13 24.66
CA VAL A 145 35.76 8.53 24.12
C VAL A 145 35.04 7.34 23.48
N ALA A 146 35.78 6.48 22.79
CA ALA A 146 35.23 5.26 22.22
C ALA A 146 34.71 4.31 23.32
N ASP A 147 35.47 4.12 24.40
CA ASP A 147 35.08 3.24 25.51
C ASP A 147 33.87 3.79 26.30
N GLU A 148 33.77 5.12 26.45
CA GLU A 148 32.56 5.79 26.97
C GLU A 148 31.35 5.49 26.08
N LEU A 149 31.45 5.72 24.77
CA LEU A 149 30.37 5.44 23.82
C LEU A 149 29.95 3.96 23.82
N ARG A 150 30.91 3.05 23.93
CA ARG A 150 30.64 1.61 24.05
C ARG A 150 29.88 1.28 25.33
N SER A 151 30.21 1.96 26.43
CA SER A 151 29.56 1.79 27.72
C SER A 151 28.12 2.30 27.70
N ALA A 152 27.88 3.49 27.13
CA ALA A 152 26.55 4.05 26.87
C ALA A 152 25.67 3.07 26.07
N ARG A 153 26.19 2.54 24.97
CA ARG A 153 25.51 1.51 24.16
C ARG A 153 25.16 0.27 25.00
N LYS A 154 26.08 -0.19 25.85
CA LYS A 154 25.86 -1.37 26.69
C LYS A 154 24.72 -1.13 27.68
N VAL A 155 24.67 0.04 28.31
CA VAL A 155 23.58 0.45 29.21
C VAL A 155 22.25 0.45 28.46
N PHE A 156 22.19 1.08 27.28
CA PHE A 156 21.00 1.06 26.42
C PHE A 156 20.53 -0.37 26.12
N CYS A 157 21.42 -1.23 25.60
CA CYS A 157 21.07 -2.61 25.27
C CYS A 157 20.57 -3.40 26.49
N ASN A 158 21.20 -3.21 27.65
CA ASN A 158 20.80 -3.88 28.88
C ASN A 158 19.40 -3.44 29.32
N ARG A 159 19.12 -2.14 29.35
CA ARG A 159 17.78 -1.62 29.70
C ARG A 159 16.71 -2.17 28.76
N ILE A 160 16.95 -2.15 27.44
CA ILE A 160 16.00 -2.73 26.48
C ILE A 160 15.81 -4.23 26.73
N LYS A 161 16.90 -4.98 26.99
CA LYS A 161 16.83 -6.43 27.22
C LYS A 161 16.08 -6.80 28.50
N GLU A 162 16.29 -6.04 29.57
CA GLU A 162 15.73 -6.32 30.91
C GLU A 162 14.29 -5.84 31.04
N GLU A 163 13.98 -4.68 30.47
CA GLU A 163 12.69 -4.02 30.69
C GLU A 163 11.68 -4.29 29.56
N SER A 164 12.13 -4.68 28.38
CA SER A 164 11.22 -5.02 27.28
C SER A 164 10.77 -6.48 27.34
N ASN A 165 9.60 -6.74 26.79
CA ASN A 165 9.12 -8.10 26.53
C ASN A 165 9.46 -8.59 25.10
N GLY A 166 10.46 -7.99 24.42
CA GLY A 166 10.71 -8.19 22.99
C GLY A 166 10.94 -9.65 22.58
N LYS A 167 11.66 -10.43 23.41
CA LYS A 167 11.87 -11.87 23.16
C LYS A 167 10.55 -12.65 23.21
N THR A 168 9.72 -12.37 24.22
CA THR A 168 8.40 -12.99 24.39
C THR A 168 7.49 -12.62 23.23
N PHE A 169 7.47 -11.34 22.84
CA PHE A 169 6.69 -10.86 21.71
C PHE A 169 7.10 -11.53 20.39
N ARG A 170 8.39 -11.58 20.08
CA ARG A 170 8.91 -12.31 18.90
C ARG A 170 8.44 -13.76 18.87
N ASN A 171 8.56 -14.46 19.99
CA ASN A 171 8.20 -15.87 20.06
C ASN A 171 6.69 -16.06 19.87
N ALA A 172 5.86 -15.23 20.51
CA ALA A 172 4.41 -15.26 20.36
C ALA A 172 3.97 -14.95 18.93
N ARG A 173 4.58 -13.96 18.28
CA ARG A 173 4.35 -13.63 16.87
C ARG A 173 4.71 -14.79 15.94
N ASN A 174 5.88 -15.41 16.13
CA ASN A 174 6.29 -16.56 15.33
C ASN A 174 5.34 -17.75 15.51
N ALA A 175 4.88 -18.01 16.74
CA ALA A 175 3.89 -19.03 17.02
C ALA A 175 2.55 -18.73 16.31
N ALA A 176 2.07 -17.48 16.39
CA ALA A 176 0.87 -17.04 15.69
C ALA A 176 1.01 -17.19 14.16
N LEU A 177 2.15 -16.82 13.58
CA LEU A 177 2.42 -16.99 12.16
C LEU A 177 2.39 -18.46 11.72
N VAL A 178 2.98 -19.36 12.53
CA VAL A 178 2.93 -20.82 12.27
C VAL A 178 1.49 -21.34 12.36
N ALA A 179 0.74 -20.91 13.38
CA ALA A 179 -0.65 -21.30 13.55
C ALA A 179 -1.54 -20.79 12.41
N LEU A 180 -1.34 -19.56 11.94
CA LEU A 180 -2.07 -19.00 10.80
C LEU A 180 -1.81 -19.80 9.51
N LYS A 181 -0.56 -20.19 9.25
CA LYS A 181 -0.20 -21.05 8.11
C LYS A 181 -0.85 -22.43 8.19
N LYS A 182 -1.02 -22.99 9.39
CA LYS A 182 -1.76 -24.25 9.59
C LYS A 182 -3.24 -24.07 9.31
N TRP A 183 -3.87 -23.01 9.82
CA TRP A 183 -5.28 -22.73 9.54
C TRP A 183 -5.56 -22.57 8.04
N GLU A 184 -4.67 -21.90 7.31
CA GLU A 184 -4.76 -21.77 5.85
C GLU A 184 -4.70 -23.12 5.13
N LYS A 185 -3.80 -24.02 5.54
CA LYS A 185 -3.55 -25.30 4.85
C LYS A 185 -4.48 -26.44 5.25
N GLU A 186 -4.77 -26.55 6.54
CA GLU A 186 -5.40 -27.72 7.17
C GLU A 186 -6.82 -27.42 7.67
N ASP A 187 -7.29 -26.17 7.53
CA ASP A 187 -8.55 -25.68 8.08
C ASP A 187 -8.67 -25.81 9.62
N ALA A 188 -7.55 -26.05 10.29
CA ALA A 188 -7.48 -26.22 11.73
C ALA A 188 -7.30 -24.87 12.46
N ARG A 189 -8.41 -24.19 12.75
CA ARG A 189 -8.41 -22.88 13.45
C ARG A 189 -7.95 -22.95 14.92
N VAL A 190 -8.06 -24.11 15.57
CA VAL A 190 -7.77 -24.31 17.01
C VAL A 190 -6.40 -23.76 17.42
N ALA A 191 -5.36 -24.04 16.63
CA ALA A 191 -4.01 -23.56 16.91
C ALA A 191 -3.90 -22.01 16.84
N TRP A 192 -4.67 -21.39 15.94
CA TRP A 192 -4.71 -19.93 15.81
C TRP A 192 -5.43 -19.30 17.00
N ASP A 193 -6.58 -19.85 17.40
CA ASP A 193 -7.35 -19.36 18.54
C ASP A 193 -6.55 -19.44 19.87
N GLU A 194 -5.62 -20.40 19.99
CA GLU A 194 -4.70 -20.46 21.13
C GLU A 194 -3.53 -19.46 21.01
N ALA A 195 -2.97 -19.29 19.80
CA ALA A 195 -1.78 -18.47 19.59
C ALA A 195 -2.08 -16.96 19.55
N LYS A 196 -3.23 -16.55 18.99
CA LYS A 196 -3.60 -15.16 18.79
C LYS A 196 -3.71 -14.37 20.11
N PRO A 197 -4.39 -14.85 21.16
CA PRO A 197 -4.44 -14.15 22.46
C PRO A 197 -3.06 -13.95 23.09
N LYS A 198 -2.15 -14.93 22.95
CA LYS A 198 -0.77 -14.84 23.45
C LYS A 198 0.01 -13.77 22.70
N TYR A 199 -0.15 -13.72 21.37
CA TYR A 199 0.42 -12.66 20.53
C TYR A 199 -0.13 -11.28 20.91
N ASP A 200 -1.45 -11.14 21.06
CA ASP A 200 -2.08 -9.85 21.40
C ASP A 200 -1.64 -9.33 22.76
N THR A 201 -1.58 -10.21 23.76
CA THR A 201 -1.07 -9.89 25.10
C THR A 201 0.39 -9.42 25.05
N ALA A 202 1.21 -10.08 24.25
CA ALA A 202 2.62 -9.71 24.10
C ALA A 202 2.78 -8.41 23.29
N LEU A 203 1.95 -8.17 22.28
CA LEU A 203 1.93 -6.93 21.50
C LEU A 203 1.52 -5.74 22.37
N ALA A 204 0.50 -5.89 23.22
CA ALA A 204 0.05 -4.84 24.13
C ALA A 204 1.17 -4.39 25.06
N LYS A 205 1.83 -5.33 25.75
CA LYS A 205 2.99 -5.06 26.61
C LYS A 205 4.16 -4.42 25.86
N TRP A 206 4.38 -4.81 24.60
CA TRP A 206 5.42 -4.22 23.76
C TRP A 206 5.09 -2.76 23.43
N ASN A 207 3.83 -2.47 23.09
CA ASN A 207 3.37 -1.11 22.81
C ASN A 207 3.44 -0.20 24.04
N GLU A 208 3.19 -0.72 25.24
CA GLU A 208 3.37 0.00 26.51
C GLU A 208 4.85 0.36 26.75
N PHE A 209 5.77 -0.54 26.42
CA PHE A 209 7.21 -0.31 26.58
C PHE A 209 7.79 0.66 25.53
N LYS A 210 7.21 0.71 24.34
CA LYS A 210 7.76 1.44 23.18
C LYS A 210 8.13 2.90 23.48
N PRO A 211 7.29 3.74 24.12
CA PRO A 211 7.66 5.11 24.46
C PRO A 211 8.88 5.19 25.39
N LYS A 212 9.02 4.26 26.32
CA LYS A 212 10.17 4.18 27.23
C LYS A 212 11.45 3.80 26.47
N GLY A 213 11.36 2.82 25.58
CA GLY A 213 12.47 2.43 24.71
C GLY A 213 12.93 3.55 23.77
N GLU A 214 12.00 4.39 23.27
CA GLU A 214 12.36 5.57 22.48
C GLU A 214 13.10 6.62 23.32
N LYS A 215 12.74 6.84 24.58
CA LYS A 215 13.50 7.73 25.48
C LYS A 215 14.94 7.23 25.65
N PHE A 216 15.13 5.93 25.86
CA PHE A 216 16.47 5.35 25.94
C PHE A 216 17.26 5.49 24.63
N ALA A 217 16.58 5.39 23.48
CA ALA A 217 17.20 5.59 22.18
C ALA A 217 17.64 7.05 21.96
N GLU A 218 16.81 8.00 22.41
CA GLU A 218 17.12 9.44 22.40
C GLU A 218 18.31 9.77 23.31
N GLU A 219 18.34 9.24 24.54
CA GLU A 219 19.48 9.37 25.46
C GLU A 219 20.79 8.92 24.79
N LEU A 220 20.79 7.74 24.17
CA LEU A 220 21.96 7.20 23.47
C LEU A 220 22.35 8.03 22.23
N GLU A 221 21.38 8.52 21.46
CA GLU A 221 21.66 9.37 20.30
C GLU A 221 22.29 10.71 20.71
N ASN A 222 21.80 11.31 21.80
CA ASN A 222 22.32 12.55 22.37
C ASN A 222 23.73 12.36 22.93
N GLU A 223 23.97 11.30 23.70
CA GLU A 223 25.29 10.98 24.24
C GLU A 223 26.31 10.75 23.12
N LYS A 224 25.93 9.98 22.09
CA LYS A 224 26.75 9.80 20.89
C LYS A 224 27.05 11.15 20.22
N TYR A 225 26.07 12.04 20.09
CA TYR A 225 26.27 13.35 19.46
C TYR A 225 27.27 14.21 20.23
N GLU A 226 27.13 14.32 21.55
CA GLU A 226 28.05 15.11 22.38
C GLU A 226 29.48 14.55 22.36
N LEU A 227 29.65 13.23 22.45
CA LEU A 227 30.97 12.60 22.36
C LEU A 227 31.65 12.83 21.00
N VAL A 228 30.88 12.74 19.91
CA VAL A 228 31.40 12.99 18.55
C VAL A 228 31.76 14.46 18.36
N LYS A 229 30.93 15.38 18.85
CA LYS A 229 31.15 16.84 18.75
C LYS A 229 32.46 17.26 19.40
N ASN A 230 32.84 16.62 20.50
CA ASN A 230 34.12 16.85 21.18
C ASN A 230 35.32 16.23 20.44
N SER A 231 35.09 15.43 19.39
CA SER A 231 36.10 14.73 18.60
C SER A 231 36.18 15.31 17.17
N LEU A 232 36.78 16.49 17.01
CA LEU A 232 36.79 17.32 15.78
C LEU A 232 36.96 16.55 14.45
N THR A 233 37.93 15.63 14.36
CA THR A 233 38.18 14.82 13.15
C THR A 233 37.01 13.87 12.84
N VAL A 234 36.49 13.19 13.86
CA VAL A 234 35.35 12.28 13.71
C VAL A 234 34.07 13.06 13.45
N TYR A 235 33.89 14.23 14.08
CA TYR A 235 32.79 15.14 13.80
C TYR A 235 32.75 15.55 12.33
N ALA A 236 33.90 15.90 11.74
CA ALA A 236 33.98 16.26 10.33
C ALA A 236 33.58 15.09 9.41
N ILE A 237 34.05 13.87 9.70
CA ILE A 237 33.71 12.66 8.93
C ILE A 237 32.20 12.36 9.03
N VAL A 238 31.67 12.33 10.25
CA VAL A 238 30.25 12.02 10.51
C VAL A 238 29.34 13.08 9.90
N SER A 239 29.70 14.36 10.03
CA SER A 239 28.93 15.48 9.46
C SER A 239 28.90 15.42 7.94
N LYS A 240 30.03 15.13 7.28
CA LYS A 240 30.09 14.95 5.82
C LYS A 240 29.19 13.80 5.36
N CYS A 241 29.19 12.68 6.08
CA CYS A 241 28.29 11.56 5.78
C CYS A 241 26.82 11.92 6.01
N LYS A 242 26.48 12.63 7.08
CA LYS A 242 25.10 13.09 7.36
C LYS A 242 24.57 13.97 6.22
N SER A 243 25.38 14.89 5.71
CA SER A 243 25.02 15.74 4.56
C SER A 243 24.77 14.92 3.29
N SER A 244 25.59 13.90 3.01
CA SER A 244 25.34 13.01 1.85
C SER A 244 24.07 12.17 1.99
N ALA A 245 23.76 11.69 3.20
CA ALA A 245 22.55 10.91 3.46
C ALA A 245 21.28 11.75 3.31
N LEU A 246 21.32 13.00 3.82
CA LEU A 246 20.23 13.96 3.63
C LEU A 246 19.99 14.27 2.16
N LYS A 247 21.06 14.42 1.37
CA LYS A 247 20.95 14.60 -0.08
C LYS A 247 20.26 13.43 -0.76
N ASN A 248 20.66 12.19 -0.46
CA ASN A 248 20.03 11.00 -1.04
C ASN A 248 18.55 10.86 -0.65
N ASP A 249 18.19 11.20 0.60
CA ASP A 249 16.78 11.18 1.04
C ASP A 249 15.95 12.25 0.33
N LEU A 250 16.54 13.43 0.09
CA LEU A 250 15.93 14.50 -0.70
C LEU A 250 15.67 14.02 -2.14
N ASP A 251 16.66 13.39 -2.78
CA ASP A 251 16.54 12.85 -4.13
C ASP A 251 15.44 11.78 -4.20
N ARG A 252 15.35 10.89 -3.20
CA ARG A 252 14.29 9.88 -3.12
C ARG A 252 12.89 10.49 -2.95
N LYS A 253 12.78 11.53 -2.11
CA LYS A 253 11.52 12.26 -1.93
C LYS A 253 11.12 13.00 -3.20
N SER A 254 12.08 13.57 -3.93
CA SER A 254 11.84 14.17 -5.25
C SER A 254 11.25 13.15 -6.21
N GLN A 255 11.87 11.96 -6.34
CA GLN A 255 11.34 10.89 -7.19
C GLN A 255 9.93 10.45 -6.77
N THR A 256 9.64 10.40 -5.47
CA THR A 256 8.31 10.05 -4.98
C THR A 256 7.26 11.11 -5.34
N ILE A 257 7.66 12.39 -5.36
CA ILE A 257 6.80 13.49 -5.79
C ILE A 257 6.52 13.36 -7.29
N ASP A 258 7.54 13.05 -8.09
CA ASP A 258 7.37 12.84 -9.53
C ASP A 258 6.41 11.68 -9.82
N ASP A 259 6.58 10.52 -9.17
CA ASP A 259 5.68 9.37 -9.30
C ASP A 259 4.23 9.68 -8.85
N LEU A 260 4.05 10.59 -7.89
CA LEU A 260 2.73 11.03 -7.43
C LEU A 260 2.09 12.00 -8.41
N ASN A 261 2.88 12.88 -9.04
CA ASN A 261 2.42 13.78 -10.09
C ASN A 261 1.95 12.98 -11.30
N ASP A 262 2.72 11.97 -11.74
CA ASP A 262 2.31 11.08 -12.83
C ASP A 262 0.97 10.37 -12.55
N GLN A 263 0.75 9.95 -11.29
CA GLN A 263 -0.52 9.36 -10.87
C GLN A 263 -1.67 10.38 -10.84
N LEU A 264 -1.38 11.64 -10.52
CA LEU A 264 -2.35 12.73 -10.51
C LEU A 264 -2.79 13.05 -11.94
N ASP A 265 -1.83 13.17 -12.86
CA ASP A 265 -2.10 13.39 -14.28
C ASP A 265 -2.96 12.26 -14.87
N GLN A 266 -2.63 11.01 -14.53
CA GLN A 266 -3.46 9.87 -14.94
C GLN A 266 -4.89 9.94 -14.38
N LYS A 267 -5.07 10.48 -13.17
CA LYS A 267 -6.40 10.68 -12.57
C LYS A 267 -7.17 11.81 -13.24
N ASP A 268 -6.50 12.89 -13.61
CA ASP A 268 -7.11 13.99 -14.35
C ASP A 268 -7.58 13.55 -15.74
N ASP A 269 -6.80 12.72 -16.44
CA ASP A 269 -7.21 12.10 -17.70
C ASP A 269 -8.47 11.22 -17.53
N GLN A 270 -8.54 10.43 -16.45
CA GLN A 270 -9.72 9.63 -16.13
C GLN A 270 -10.95 10.49 -15.86
N ILE A 271 -10.79 11.59 -15.12
CA ILE A 271 -11.86 12.55 -14.84
C ILE A 271 -12.36 13.20 -16.13
N ALA A 272 -11.45 13.64 -17.01
CA ALA A 272 -11.80 14.20 -18.30
C ALA A 272 -12.59 13.19 -19.15
N ALA A 273 -12.16 11.93 -19.20
CA ALA A 273 -12.86 10.88 -19.92
C ALA A 273 -14.27 10.60 -19.36
N LEU A 274 -14.42 10.57 -18.04
CA LEU A 274 -15.71 10.40 -17.38
C LEU A 274 -16.66 11.58 -17.63
N ASN A 275 -16.14 12.82 -17.57
CA ASN A 275 -16.93 14.02 -17.85
C ASN A 275 -17.43 14.04 -19.29
N ASN A 276 -16.61 13.63 -20.26
CA ASN A 276 -17.02 13.50 -21.66
C ASN A 276 -18.16 12.46 -21.82
N LYS A 277 -18.03 11.29 -21.17
CA LYS A 277 -19.10 10.27 -21.16
C LYS A 277 -20.39 10.78 -20.50
N LEU A 278 -20.28 11.52 -19.41
CA LEU A 278 -21.42 12.12 -18.72
C LEU A 278 -22.14 13.13 -19.64
N HIS A 279 -21.38 13.99 -20.33
CA HIS A 279 -21.93 14.96 -21.26
C HIS A 279 -22.67 14.28 -22.42
N GLN A 280 -22.09 13.22 -22.99
CA GLN A 280 -22.72 12.43 -24.04
C GLN A 280 -24.06 11.83 -23.58
N LYS A 281 -24.10 11.19 -22.40
CA LYS A 281 -25.35 10.65 -21.84
C LYS A 281 -26.38 11.74 -21.57
N SER A 282 -25.95 12.92 -21.11
CA SER A 282 -26.86 14.05 -20.89
C SER A 282 -27.50 14.54 -22.18
N GLN A 283 -26.76 14.54 -23.30
CA GLN A 283 -27.30 14.89 -24.62
C GLN A 283 -28.31 13.84 -25.09
N GLU A 284 -27.98 12.54 -24.99
CA GLU A 284 -28.90 11.45 -25.33
C GLU A 284 -30.21 11.52 -24.52
N HIS A 285 -30.13 11.83 -23.24
CA HIS A 285 -31.32 12.02 -22.40
C HIS A 285 -32.17 13.21 -22.85
N LYS A 286 -31.54 14.31 -23.28
CA LYS A 286 -32.23 15.50 -23.81
C LYS A 286 -32.94 15.20 -25.13
N GLU A 287 -32.29 14.45 -26.04
CA GLU A 287 -32.89 13.96 -27.28
C GLU A 287 -34.10 13.06 -26.99
N ASN A 288 -33.95 12.09 -26.09
CA ASN A 288 -35.03 11.18 -25.69
C ASN A 288 -36.23 11.95 -25.08
N ARG A 289 -35.97 12.92 -24.20
CA ARG A 289 -37.03 13.76 -23.61
C ARG A 289 -37.81 14.54 -24.67
N THR A 290 -37.09 15.08 -25.65
CA THR A 290 -37.69 15.83 -26.77
C THR A 290 -38.57 14.91 -27.61
N TRP A 291 -38.07 13.72 -27.93
CA TRP A 291 -38.80 12.70 -28.67
C TRP A 291 -40.08 12.23 -27.94
N ILE A 292 -39.99 11.93 -26.65
CA ILE A 292 -41.16 11.57 -25.81
C ILE A 292 -42.19 12.70 -25.80
N GLY A 293 -41.75 13.96 -25.68
CA GLY A 293 -42.64 15.13 -25.73
C GLY A 293 -43.43 15.21 -27.04
N SER A 294 -42.77 15.06 -28.19
CA SER A 294 -43.44 15.05 -29.50
C SER A 294 -44.45 13.90 -29.64
N LEU A 295 -44.12 12.72 -29.11
CA LEU A 295 -45.01 11.56 -29.13
C LEU A 295 -46.29 11.81 -28.30
N ILE A 296 -46.15 12.37 -27.10
CA ILE A 296 -47.27 12.74 -26.24
C ILE A 296 -48.18 13.74 -26.95
N HIS A 297 -47.61 14.80 -27.55
CA HIS A 297 -48.40 15.82 -28.25
C HIS A 297 -49.18 15.25 -29.45
N THR A 298 -48.55 14.34 -30.20
CA THR A 298 -49.19 13.65 -31.33
C THR A 298 -50.35 12.77 -30.86
N ASN A 299 -50.14 11.98 -29.81
CA ASN A 299 -51.18 11.14 -29.23
C ASN A 299 -52.36 11.96 -28.68
N GLN A 300 -52.07 13.11 -28.05
CA GLN A 300 -53.11 13.98 -27.51
C GLN A 300 -53.94 14.65 -28.60
N THR A 301 -53.29 15.07 -29.69
CA THR A 301 -53.99 15.57 -30.90
C THR A 301 -54.89 14.50 -31.50
N LEU A 302 -54.42 13.25 -31.60
CA LEU A 302 -55.21 12.12 -32.06
C LEU A 302 -56.41 11.84 -31.16
N ALA A 303 -56.20 11.78 -29.84
CA ALA A 303 -57.27 11.56 -28.86
C ALA A 303 -58.35 12.64 -28.96
N ASN A 304 -57.95 13.91 -29.07
CA ASN A 304 -58.88 15.03 -29.25
C ASN A 304 -59.66 14.93 -30.58
N SER A 305 -59.01 14.49 -31.66
CA SER A 305 -59.68 14.26 -32.95
C SER A 305 -60.72 13.14 -32.87
N LEU A 306 -60.38 12.03 -32.22
CA LEU A 306 -61.30 10.90 -32.00
C LEU A 306 -62.48 11.30 -31.11
N CYS A 307 -62.26 12.05 -30.03
CA CYS A 307 -63.34 12.56 -29.18
C CYS A 307 -64.32 13.43 -29.99
N LYS A 308 -63.81 14.31 -30.87
CA LYS A 308 -64.66 15.13 -31.76
C LYS A 308 -65.46 14.32 -32.78
N GLN A 309 -64.96 13.15 -33.21
CA GLN A 309 -65.71 12.25 -34.09
C GLN A 309 -66.83 11.52 -33.32
N VAL A 310 -66.62 11.18 -32.05
CA VAL A 310 -67.64 10.55 -31.20
C VAL A 310 -68.72 11.55 -30.76
N GLU A 311 -68.39 12.83 -30.58
CA GLU A 311 -69.33 13.90 -30.24
C GLU A 311 -70.19 14.41 -31.41
N ARG A 312 -70.08 13.83 -32.62
CA ARG A 312 -70.96 14.12 -33.77
C ARG A 312 -71.86 12.91 -34.08
N PRO A 313 -73.05 12.77 -33.47
CA PRO A 313 -73.86 11.56 -33.59
C PRO A 313 -74.63 11.42 -34.92
N ASP A 314 -74.77 12.48 -35.71
CA ASP A 314 -75.87 12.54 -36.70
C ASP A 314 -75.53 12.25 -38.17
N THR A 315 -74.34 11.70 -38.48
CA THR A 315 -74.07 11.20 -39.85
C THR A 315 -73.18 9.96 -39.82
N PHE A 316 -73.70 8.82 -39.35
CA PHE A 316 -73.07 7.51 -39.57
C PHE A 316 -73.58 6.90 -40.89
N GLN A 317 -72.80 7.02 -41.96
CA GLN A 317 -72.94 6.15 -43.13
C GLN A 317 -71.97 4.96 -43.00
N PRO A 318 -72.41 3.69 -43.15
CA PRO A 318 -71.59 2.52 -42.79
C PRO A 318 -70.46 2.16 -43.77
N LEU A 319 -70.22 2.91 -44.86
CA LEU A 319 -69.36 2.45 -45.96
C LEU A 319 -67.95 3.05 -46.03
N THR A 320 -67.60 4.08 -45.26
CA THR A 320 -66.29 4.77 -45.35
C THR A 320 -65.31 4.44 -44.22
N LEU A 321 -65.76 3.74 -43.16
CA LEU A 321 -64.92 3.48 -41.98
C LEU A 321 -63.80 2.46 -42.26
N VAL A 322 -64.03 1.50 -43.17
CA VAL A 322 -63.05 0.45 -43.50
C VAL A 322 -61.90 1.02 -44.32
N GLU A 323 -62.16 1.78 -45.38
CA GLU A 323 -61.11 2.42 -46.19
C GLU A 323 -60.30 3.47 -45.44
N GLU A 324 -60.93 4.29 -44.58
CA GLU A 324 -60.20 5.25 -43.75
C GLU A 324 -59.38 4.57 -42.64
N SER A 325 -59.90 3.48 -42.05
CA SER A 325 -59.13 2.69 -41.09
C SER A 325 -57.93 1.97 -41.72
N GLN A 326 -58.06 1.53 -42.98
CA GLN A 326 -57.01 0.85 -43.74
C GLN A 326 -55.92 1.83 -44.20
N ASN A 327 -56.29 3.00 -44.72
CA ASN A 327 -55.35 4.08 -45.04
C ASN A 327 -54.65 4.63 -43.78
N TRP A 328 -55.34 4.67 -42.64
CA TRP A 328 -54.75 5.02 -41.35
C TRP A 328 -53.76 3.95 -40.85
N LEU A 329 -54.08 2.66 -41.02
CA LEU A 329 -53.18 1.54 -40.72
C LEU A 329 -51.95 1.53 -41.64
N GLU A 330 -52.12 1.82 -42.94
CA GLU A 330 -51.02 1.87 -43.92
C GLU A 330 -50.11 3.10 -43.73
N GLY A 331 -50.67 4.25 -43.37
CA GLY A 331 -49.87 5.41 -42.93
C GLY A 331 -49.09 5.13 -41.64
N LYS A 332 -49.66 4.34 -40.72
CA LYS A 332 -49.03 3.92 -39.47
C LYS A 332 -47.99 2.82 -39.66
N THR A 333 -48.12 1.90 -40.61
CA THR A 333 -47.07 0.89 -40.90
C THR A 333 -45.83 1.54 -41.49
N SER A 334 -45.96 2.61 -42.28
CA SER A 334 -44.81 3.41 -42.72
C SER A 334 -44.10 4.10 -41.53
N SER A 335 -44.87 4.66 -40.58
CA SER A 335 -44.30 5.25 -39.35
C SER A 335 -43.69 4.21 -38.40
N HIS A 336 -44.30 3.04 -38.26
CA HIS A 336 -43.78 1.94 -37.43
C HIS A 336 -42.58 1.24 -38.08
N ALA A 337 -42.53 1.12 -39.42
CA ALA A 337 -41.37 0.61 -40.14
C ALA A 337 -40.18 1.57 -40.01
N ASN A 338 -40.44 2.88 -40.07
CA ASN A 338 -39.42 3.90 -39.79
C ASN A 338 -38.94 3.87 -38.32
N LEU A 339 -39.86 3.64 -37.38
CA LEU A 339 -39.53 3.45 -35.96
C LEU A 339 -38.70 2.17 -35.73
N ALA A 340 -39.10 1.06 -36.35
CA ALA A 340 -38.41 -0.23 -36.26
C ALA A 340 -37.00 -0.16 -36.87
N ASN A 341 -36.85 0.46 -38.05
CA ASN A 341 -35.55 0.70 -38.67
C ASN A 341 -34.67 1.62 -37.81
N TRP A 342 -35.24 2.65 -37.18
CA TRP A 342 -34.48 3.53 -36.29
C TRP A 342 -34.03 2.81 -35.01
N ILE A 343 -34.90 2.00 -34.40
CA ILE A 343 -34.57 1.15 -33.24
C ILE A 343 -33.46 0.15 -33.60
N GLN A 344 -33.57 -0.53 -34.74
CA GLN A 344 -32.52 -1.46 -35.22
C GLN A 344 -31.19 -0.73 -35.44
N LYS A 345 -31.21 0.48 -36.04
CA LYS A 345 -30.00 1.27 -36.26
C LYS A 345 -29.35 1.75 -34.95
N LYS A 346 -30.15 2.01 -33.91
CA LYS A 346 -29.63 2.35 -32.56
C LYS A 346 -29.09 1.12 -31.83
N ILE A 347 -29.74 -0.04 -31.92
CA ILE A 347 -29.24 -1.31 -31.38
C ILE A 347 -27.89 -1.67 -32.01
N ALA A 348 -27.77 -1.56 -33.35
CA ALA A 348 -26.51 -1.82 -34.05
C ALA A 348 -25.38 -0.86 -33.62
N LYS A 349 -25.69 0.41 -33.34
CA LYS A 349 -24.69 1.40 -32.88
C LYS A 349 -24.25 1.16 -31.44
N MET A 350 -25.13 0.63 -30.58
CA MET A 350 -24.80 0.24 -29.20
C MET A 350 -23.99 -1.05 -29.13
N ALA A 351 -24.13 -1.95 -30.10
CA ALA A 351 -23.34 -3.19 -30.17
C ALA A 351 -21.92 -3.00 -30.73
N ALA A 352 -21.61 -1.82 -31.28
CA ALA A 352 -20.31 -1.48 -31.85
C ALA A 352 -19.42 -0.59 -30.95
N LEU A 353 -19.92 -0.24 -29.75
CA LEU A 353 -19.20 0.43 -28.66
C LEU A 353 -18.90 -0.60 -27.57
#